data_AF-A0A0Q3HE08-F1
#
_entry.id   AF-A0A0Q3HE08-F1
#
_cell.length_a   1.000
_cell.length_b   1.000
_cell.length_c   1.000
_cell.angle_alpha   90.00
_cell.angle_beta   90.00
_cell.angle_gamma   90.00
#
_symmetry.space_group_name_H-M   'P 1'
#
loop_
_entity.id
_entity.type
_entity.pdbx_description
1 polymer ?
#
loop_
_entity_poly.entity_id
_entity_poly.type
_entity_poly.pdbx_seq_one_letter_code
_entity_poly.pdbx_strand_id
1 'polypeptide(L)'
;MGFQVGEELGFYRSCLDVWTSATGVDQTAFSARVKKNIQQVAALLSSYPVSDPEDEDVQEIMEKIRLKFRMISASLGVKLDYEGRPAPSKQDVEDM
;
A
#
# COMPACT_ATOMS: atom_id res chain seq x y z
N MET A 1 -7.39 6.26 15.96
CA MET A 1 -7.28 6.01 14.51
C MET A 1 -5.88 6.35 13.97
N GLY A 2 -5.26 7.47 14.36
CA GLY A 2 -3.92 7.85 13.85
C GLY A 2 -2.81 6.80 14.00
N PHE A 3 -2.73 6.08 15.14
CA PHE A 3 -1.74 5.01 15.32
C PHE A 3 -1.89 3.89 14.28
N GLN A 4 -3.12 3.40 14.06
CA GLN A 4 -3.40 2.32 13.12
C GLN A 4 -3.12 2.74 11.67
N VAL A 5 -3.47 3.98 11.31
CA VAL A 5 -3.13 4.55 9.99
C VAL A 5 -1.61 4.63 9.83
N GLY A 6 -0.90 5.14 10.84
CA GLY A 6 0.56 5.21 10.83
C GLY A 6 1.22 3.83 10.71
N GLU A 7 0.69 2.82 11.40
CA GLU A 7 1.16 1.44 11.33
C GLU A 7 0.93 0.84 9.92
N GLU A 8 -0.25 1.04 9.32
CA GLU A 8 -0.55 0.58 7.96
C GLU A 8 0.36 1.25 6.91
N LEU A 9 0.57 2.58 7.02
CA LEU A 9 1.49 3.32 6.15
C LEU A 9 2.94 2.83 6.31
N GLY A 10 3.37 2.58 7.56
CA GLY A 10 4.68 2.04 7.88
C GLY A 10 4.92 0.65 7.29
N PHE A 11 3.92 -0.23 7.39
CA PHE A 11 3.93 -1.55 6.75
C PHE A 11 4.16 -1.42 5.23
N TYR A 12 3.38 -0.59 4.53
CA TYR A 12 3.55 -0.41 3.09
C TYR A 12 4.92 0.19 2.73
N ARG A 13 5.40 1.17 3.49
CA ARG A 13 6.72 1.79 3.27
C ARG A 13 7.84 0.75 3.39
N SER A 14 7.82 -0.07 4.44
CA SER A 14 8.83 -1.09 4.68
C SER A 14 8.95 -2.10 3.53
N CYS A 15 7.81 -2.53 2.97
CA CYS A 15 7.79 -3.44 1.83
C CYS A 15 8.34 -2.77 0.56
N LEU A 16 7.99 -1.51 0.31
CA LEU A 16 8.53 -0.76 -0.84
C LEU A 16 10.04 -0.54 -0.73
N ASP A 17 10.57 -0.28 0.45
CA ASP A 17 12.00 -0.08 0.66
C ASP A 17 12.77 -1.37 0.29
N VAL A 18 12.27 -2.53 0.71
CA VAL A 18 12.82 -3.85 0.33
C VAL A 18 12.75 -4.08 -1.18
N TRP A 19 11.60 -3.87 -1.80
CA TRP A 19 11.44 -4.06 -3.25
C TRP A 19 12.29 -3.07 -4.05
N THR A 20 12.36 -1.81 -3.63
CA THR A 20 13.19 -0.80 -4.30
C THR A 20 14.67 -1.16 -4.19
N SER A 21 15.12 -1.60 -3.02
CA SER A 21 16.49 -2.11 -2.83
C SER A 21 16.80 -3.29 -3.76
N ALA A 22 15.87 -4.24 -3.88
CA ALA A 22 16.03 -5.37 -4.80
C ALA A 22 16.22 -4.92 -6.26
N THR A 23 15.51 -3.87 -6.71
CA THR A 23 15.71 -3.32 -8.08
C THR A 23 17.06 -2.62 -8.27
N GLY A 24 17.68 -2.13 -7.19
CA GLY A 24 19.02 -1.55 -7.23
C GLY A 24 20.12 -2.61 -7.31
N VAL A 25 19.90 -3.77 -6.68
CA VAL A 25 20.82 -4.91 -6.75
C VAL A 25 20.70 -5.65 -8.08
N ASP A 26 19.48 -5.94 -8.51
CA ASP A 26 19.20 -6.61 -9.78
C ASP A 26 18.12 -5.86 -10.56
N GLN A 27 18.54 -5.23 -11.66
CA GLN A 27 17.64 -4.49 -12.54
C GLN A 27 16.65 -5.41 -13.29
N THR A 28 16.81 -6.73 -13.24
CA THR A 28 15.88 -7.69 -13.86
C THR A 28 14.96 -8.36 -12.85
N ALA A 29 15.11 -8.08 -11.55
CA ALA A 29 14.34 -8.70 -10.47
C ALA A 29 12.82 -8.60 -10.65
N PHE A 30 12.34 -7.48 -11.21
CA PHE A 30 10.92 -7.23 -11.42
C PHE A 30 10.61 -6.77 -12.84
N SER A 31 9.40 -7.09 -13.30
CA SER A 31 8.87 -6.56 -14.57
C SER A 31 8.74 -5.03 -14.54
N ALA A 32 8.78 -4.40 -15.72
CA ALA A 32 8.55 -2.96 -15.85
C ALA A 32 7.21 -2.51 -15.23
N ARG A 33 6.18 -3.36 -15.32
CA ARG A 33 4.86 -3.10 -14.71
C ARG A 33 4.94 -3.03 -13.19
N VAL A 34 5.63 -3.99 -12.56
CA VAL A 34 5.81 -4.01 -11.10
C VAL A 34 6.60 -2.80 -10.64
N LYS A 35 7.70 -2.45 -11.31
CA LYS A 35 8.49 -1.25 -10.99
C LYS A 35 7.66 0.03 -11.07
N LYS A 36 6.83 0.17 -12.12
CA LYS A 36 5.92 1.31 -12.26
C LYS A 36 4.90 1.37 -11.11
N ASN A 37 4.33 0.24 -10.71
CA ASN A 37 3.40 0.20 -9.58
C ASN A 37 4.11 0.57 -8.26
N ILE A 38 5.33 0.07 -8.01
CA ILE A 38 6.16 0.42 -6.84
C ILE A 38 6.34 1.95 -6.77
N GLN A 39 6.74 2.58 -7.87
CA GLN A 39 6.90 4.04 -7.95
C GLN A 39 5.60 4.79 -7.67
N GLN A 40 4.46 4.29 -8.16
CA GLN A 40 3.15 4.90 -7.91
C GLN A 40 2.73 4.79 -6.43
N VAL A 41 2.96 3.65 -5.77
CA VAL A 41 2.68 3.53 -4.33
C VAL A 41 3.60 4.44 -3.52
N ALA A 42 4.89 4.53 -3.89
CA ALA A 42 5.82 5.43 -3.22
C ALA A 42 5.39 6.90 -3.33
N ALA A 43 4.88 7.32 -4.49
CA ALA A 43 4.31 8.65 -4.69
C ALA A 43 3.08 8.89 -3.80
N LEU A 44 2.13 7.94 -3.77
CA LEU A 44 0.93 8.04 -2.94
C LEU A 44 1.24 8.11 -1.43
N LEU A 45 2.19 7.31 -0.96
CA LEU A 45 2.63 7.35 0.45
C LEU A 45 3.29 8.69 0.79
N SER A 46 4.00 9.29 -0.16
CA SER A 46 4.68 10.57 0.06
C SER A 46 3.72 11.76 0.00
N SER A 47 2.58 11.62 -0.69
CA SER A 47 1.51 12.62 -0.75
C SER A 47 0.44 12.44 0.31
N TYR A 48 0.53 11.40 1.16
CA TYR A 48 -0.50 11.13 2.16
C TYR A 48 -0.53 12.24 3.24
N PRO A 49 -1.66 12.91 3.49
CA PRO A 49 -1.74 14.06 4.39
C PRO A 49 -1.80 13.61 5.86
N VAL A 50 -0.67 13.12 6.40
CA VAL A 50 -0.57 12.62 7.79
C VAL A 50 -0.92 13.70 8.83
N SER A 51 -0.64 14.97 8.51
CA SER A 51 -0.87 16.11 9.41
C SER A 51 -2.28 16.70 9.31
N ASP A 52 -3.07 16.30 8.31
CA ASP A 52 -4.42 16.79 8.08
C ASP A 52 -5.39 15.61 7.94
N PRO A 53 -5.84 15.02 9.07
CA PRO A 53 -6.72 13.86 9.05
C PRO A 53 -8.14 14.17 8.57
N GLU A 54 -8.51 15.45 8.42
CA GLU A 54 -9.81 15.89 7.90
C GLU A 54 -9.80 16.11 6.38
N ASP A 55 -8.62 16.00 5.75
CA ASP A 55 -8.47 16.08 4.30
C ASP A 55 -9.34 15.00 3.62
N GLU A 56 -10.19 15.45 2.69
CA GLU A 56 -11.18 14.62 2.00
C GLU A 56 -10.50 13.50 1.17
N ASP A 57 -9.24 13.69 0.78
CA ASP A 57 -8.49 12.74 -0.05
C ASP A 57 -7.86 11.61 0.79
N VAL A 58 -7.82 11.70 2.12
CA VAL A 58 -7.20 10.71 3.03
C VAL A 58 -7.68 9.28 2.74
N GLN A 59 -8.98 9.09 2.61
CA GLN A 59 -9.57 7.77 2.36
C GLN A 59 -9.26 7.30 0.94
N GLU A 60 -9.41 8.17 -0.04
CA GLU A 60 -9.17 7.83 -1.45
C GLU A 60 -7.71 7.44 -1.70
N ILE A 61 -6.75 8.19 -1.13
CA ILE A 61 -5.31 7.87 -1.22
C ILE A 61 -5.03 6.54 -0.54
N MET A 62 -5.60 6.29 0.65
CA MET A 62 -5.41 5.03 1.37
C MET A 62 -5.92 3.84 0.55
N GLU A 63 -7.11 3.93 -0.06
CA GLU A 63 -7.65 2.89 -0.93
C GLU A 63 -6.78 2.66 -2.17
N LYS A 64 -6.28 3.72 -2.79
CA LYS A 64 -5.33 3.64 -3.92
C LYS A 64 -4.04 2.93 -3.52
N ILE A 65 -3.49 3.22 -2.33
CA ILE A 65 -2.31 2.53 -1.78
C ILE A 65 -2.60 1.04 -1.63
N ARG A 66 -3.68 0.68 -0.92
CA ARG A 66 -4.11 -0.70 -0.66
C ARG A 66 -4.29 -1.50 -1.95
N LEU A 67 -5.00 -0.93 -2.93
CA LEU A 67 -5.27 -1.59 -4.21
C LEU A 67 -3.98 -1.85 -4.98
N LYS A 68 -3.10 -0.85 -5.09
CA LYS A 68 -1.83 -0.99 -5.81
C LYS A 68 -0.88 -1.94 -5.11
N PHE A 69 -0.84 -1.92 -3.78
CA PHE A 69 -0.05 -2.87 -3.01
C PHE A 69 -0.48 -4.31 -3.31
N ARG A 70 -1.79 -4.60 -3.30
CA ARG A 70 -2.33 -5.92 -3.68
C ARG A 70 -1.97 -6.33 -5.11
N MET A 71 -1.98 -5.38 -6.05
CA MET A 71 -1.54 -5.66 -7.43
C MET A 71 -0.05 -6.03 -7.49
N ILE A 72 0.81 -5.39 -6.70
CA ILE A 72 2.23 -5.73 -6.63
C ILE A 72 2.41 -7.11 -6.00
N SER A 73 1.82 -7.36 -4.82
CA SER A 73 1.98 -8.63 -4.12
C SER A 73 1.48 -9.82 -4.96
N ALA A 74 0.33 -9.68 -5.62
CA ALA A 74 -0.18 -10.68 -6.56
C ALA A 74 0.77 -10.88 -7.77
N SER A 75 1.35 -9.81 -8.33
CA SER A 75 2.30 -9.91 -9.44
C SER A 75 3.62 -10.59 -9.03
N LEU A 76 3.97 -10.53 -7.75
CA LEU A 76 5.14 -11.19 -7.17
C LEU A 76 4.85 -12.61 -6.67
N GLY A 77 3.59 -13.05 -6.72
CA GLY A 77 3.17 -14.35 -6.20
C GLY A 77 3.26 -14.48 -4.68
N VAL A 78 3.27 -13.37 -3.95
CA VAL A 78 3.32 -13.35 -2.48
C VAL A 78 2.01 -12.88 -1.89
N LYS A 79 1.62 -13.47 -0.75
CA LYS A 79 0.49 -12.98 0.04
C LYS A 79 1.02 -12.11 1.17
N LEU A 80 0.97 -10.79 0.96
CA LEU A 80 1.31 -9.79 1.95
C LEU A 80 0.07 -8.98 2.25
N ASP A 81 -0.36 -9.02 3.50
CA ASP A 81 -1.54 -8.31 3.99
C ASP A 81 -1.17 -7.61 5.31
N TYR A 82 -1.73 -6.42 5.52
CA TYR A 82 -1.62 -5.73 6.81
C TYR A 82 -2.70 -6.29 7.75
N GLU A 83 -2.27 -7.02 8.78
CA GLU A 83 -3.16 -7.71 9.72
C GLU A 83 -3.75 -6.82 10.81
N GLY A 84 -3.22 -5.60 10.99
CA GLY A 84 -3.69 -4.68 12.02
C GLY A 84 -5.04 -4.00 11.72
N ARG A 85 -5.67 -4.31 10.58
CA ARG A 85 -7.00 -3.78 10.23
C ARG A 85 -8.08 -4.47 11.08
N PRO A 86 -9.10 -3.74 11.60
CA PRO A 86 -10.21 -4.40 12.25
C PRO A 86 -10.90 -5.29 11.21
N ALA A 87 -11.37 -6.48 11.60
CA ALA A 87 -12.20 -7.29 10.73
C ALA A 87 -13.34 -6.43 10.16
N PRO A 88 -13.69 -6.54 8.87
CA PRO A 88 -14.80 -5.77 8.32
C PRO A 88 -16.04 -6.06 9.17
N SER A 89 -16.67 -5.01 9.68
CA SER A 89 -17.98 -5.14 10.31
C SER A 89 -18.92 -5.77 9.28
N LYS A 90 -19.76 -6.71 9.71
CA LYS A 90 -20.60 -7.57 8.86
C LYS A 90 -21.57 -6.84 7.91
N GLN A 91 -21.60 -5.51 7.90
CA GLN A 91 -22.48 -4.70 7.06
C GLN A 91 -21.98 -4.54 5.60
N ASP A 92 -20.70 -4.75 5.31
CA ASP A 92 -20.15 -4.65 3.95
C ASP A 92 -20.28 -5.93 3.11
N VAL A 93 -20.86 -7.00 3.66
CA VAL A 93 -20.97 -8.31 2.97
C VAL A 93 -22.34 -8.51 2.30
N GLU A 94 -23.32 -7.65 2.56
CA GLU A 94 -24.69 -7.80 2.02
C GLU A 94 -24.95 -7.03 0.71
N ASP A 95 -23.98 -6.26 0.18
CA ASP A 95 -24.12 -5.50 -1.08
C ASP A 95 -23.12 -5.91 -2.18
N MET A 96 -22.81 -7.21 -2.29
CA MET A 96 -22.09 -7.79 -3.44
C MET A 96 -22.83 -8.99 -4.04
#